data_AF-A0A973B1M8-F1
#
_entry.id   AF-A0A973B1M8-F1
#
_cell.length_a   1.000
_cell.length_b   1.000
_cell.length_c   1.000
_cell.angle_alpha   90.00
_cell.angle_beta   90.00
_cell.angle_gamma   90.00
#
_symmetry.space_group_name_H-M   'P 1'
#
loop_
_entity.id
_entity.type
_entity.pdbx_description
1 polymer ?
#
loop_
_entity_poly.entity_id
_entity_poly.type
_entity_poly.pdbx_seq_one_letter_code
_entity_poly.pdbx_strand_id
1 'polypeptide(L)'
;MGDEAEPSGLVPGLYDTLITDGLEQGIAAAILAGQHIDRSTLDPAEEPFRLAGYLAGLLEERLAGADDGHRIDIANDIIDFVDARLAHRDRPDATDDHVTGRGEPILQLVQSSGASGLASRTIRRPEVPLGQSDLLINGRGEPNLIRSLASEIDSADTIRIIVSFIKWSGLVLILPDIERAIRRGAHV
;
A
#
# COMPACT_ATOMS: atom_id res chain seq x y z
N MET A 1 0.14 -24.00 -24.47
CA MET A 1 -1.25 -24.47 -24.53
C MET A 1 -2.07 -23.28 -24.07
N GLY A 2 -2.62 -22.53 -25.02
CA GLY A 2 -3.25 -21.24 -24.76
C GLY A 2 -4.54 -21.43 -23.99
N ASP A 3 -4.69 -20.67 -22.91
CA ASP A 3 -5.97 -20.47 -22.27
C ASP A 3 -6.70 -19.41 -23.12
N GLU A 4 -7.51 -19.90 -24.05
CA GLU A 4 -8.48 -19.08 -24.77
C GLU A 4 -9.45 -18.55 -23.73
N ALA A 5 -9.31 -17.27 -23.37
CA ALA A 5 -10.29 -16.55 -22.56
C ALA A 5 -11.63 -16.59 -23.32
N GLU A 6 -12.50 -17.52 -22.93
CA GLU A 6 -13.90 -17.48 -23.33
C GLU A 6 -14.45 -16.09 -23.01
N PRO A 7 -15.35 -15.53 -23.85
CA PRO A 7 -16.09 -14.34 -23.47
C PRO A 7 -17.00 -14.72 -22.31
N SER A 8 -16.49 -14.57 -21.09
CA SER A 8 -17.19 -14.88 -19.85
C SER A 8 -18.40 -13.96 -19.76
N GLY A 9 -19.55 -14.50 -20.17
CA GLY A 9 -20.83 -13.81 -20.08
C GLY A 9 -21.05 -13.37 -18.64
N LEU A 10 -21.55 -12.14 -18.47
CA LEU A 10 -21.85 -11.61 -17.15
C LEU A 10 -22.81 -12.53 -16.41
N VAL A 11 -22.37 -13.01 -15.26
CA VAL A 11 -23.19 -13.82 -14.36
C VAL A 11 -24.13 -12.88 -13.59
N PRO A 12 -25.41 -13.21 -13.40
CA PRO A 12 -26.30 -12.41 -12.57
C PRO A 12 -25.76 -12.26 -11.13
N GLY A 13 -25.59 -11.01 -10.68
CA GLY A 13 -25.03 -10.69 -9.37
C GLY A 13 -24.78 -9.20 -9.19
N LEU A 14 -24.35 -8.81 -7.98
CA LEU A 14 -23.91 -7.44 -7.69
C LEU A 14 -22.40 -7.34 -7.94
N TYR A 15 -21.99 -6.37 -8.75
CA TYR A 15 -20.59 -6.09 -9.05
C TYR A 15 -20.21 -4.74 -8.45
N ASP A 16 -19.20 -4.73 -7.58
CA ASP A 16 -18.62 -3.50 -7.04
C ASP A 16 -17.30 -3.20 -7.77
N THR A 17 -17.41 -2.84 -9.05
CA THR A 17 -16.25 -2.58 -9.92
C THR A 17 -16.49 -1.40 -10.84
N LEU A 18 -15.42 -0.79 -11.34
CA LEU A 18 -15.52 0.23 -12.37
C LEU A 18 -15.96 -0.40 -13.69
N ILE A 19 -16.89 0.26 -14.37
CA ILE A 19 -17.34 -0.15 -15.70
C ILE A 19 -16.26 0.27 -16.71
N THR A 20 -15.51 -0.71 -17.21
CA THR A 20 -14.51 -0.51 -18.27
C THR A 20 -15.12 -0.71 -19.66
N ASP A 21 -14.45 -0.25 -20.71
CA ASP A 21 -14.90 -0.48 -22.10
C ASP A 21 -15.04 -1.98 -22.42
N GLY A 22 -14.18 -2.83 -21.83
CA GLY A 22 -14.31 -4.28 -21.94
C GLY A 22 -15.57 -4.81 -21.27
N LEU A 23 -15.90 -4.29 -20.07
CA LEU A 23 -17.10 -4.67 -19.34
C LEU A 23 -18.37 -4.17 -20.04
N GLU A 24 -18.36 -3.00 -20.70
CA GLU A 24 -19.49 -2.52 -21.50
C GLU A 24 -19.85 -3.49 -22.64
N GLN A 25 -18.88 -4.16 -23.26
CA GLN A 25 -19.16 -5.18 -24.27
C GLN A 25 -19.93 -6.38 -23.67
N GLY A 26 -19.52 -6.82 -22.48
CA GLY A 26 -20.23 -7.85 -21.72
C GLY A 26 -21.64 -7.41 -21.33
N ILE A 27 -21.81 -6.17 -20.87
CA ILE A 27 -23.10 -5.60 -20.50
C ILE A 27 -24.03 -5.52 -21.72
N ALA A 28 -23.51 -5.11 -22.88
CA ALA A 28 -24.29 -5.06 -24.12
C ALA A 28 -24.78 -6.45 -24.53
N ALA A 29 -23.92 -7.48 -24.44
CA ALA A 29 -24.29 -8.86 -24.70
C ALA A 29 -25.36 -9.38 -23.71
N ALA A 30 -25.23 -9.06 -22.43
CA ALA A 30 -26.20 -9.40 -21.39
C ALA A 30 -27.58 -8.79 -21.65
N ILE A 31 -27.63 -7.52 -22.06
CA ILE A 31 -28.88 -6.83 -22.43
C ILE A 31 -29.53 -7.49 -23.65
N LEU A 32 -28.75 -7.85 -24.68
CA LEU A 32 -29.25 -8.57 -25.86
C LEU A 32 -29.80 -9.96 -25.51
N ALA A 33 -29.24 -10.61 -24.50
CA ALA A 33 -29.74 -11.88 -23.95
C ALA A 33 -30.98 -11.71 -23.04
N GLY A 34 -31.49 -10.49 -22.88
CA GLY A 34 -32.70 -10.19 -22.10
C GLY A 34 -32.45 -9.99 -20.60
N GLN A 35 -31.19 -9.84 -20.16
CA GLN A 35 -30.88 -9.51 -18.76
C GLN A 35 -31.14 -8.03 -18.48
N HIS A 36 -31.58 -7.75 -17.25
CA HIS A 36 -31.75 -6.38 -16.76
C HIS A 36 -30.51 -5.93 -16.01
N ILE A 37 -30.04 -4.72 -16.30
CA ILE A 37 -28.83 -4.14 -15.71
C ILE A 37 -29.22 -2.84 -15.01
N ASP A 38 -29.01 -2.80 -13.71
CA ASP A 38 -29.12 -1.59 -12.90
C ASP A 38 -27.72 -1.02 -12.67
N ARG A 39 -27.56 0.29 -12.86
CA ARG A 39 -26.27 0.99 -12.79
C ARG A 39 -26.39 2.17 -11.85
N SER A 40 -25.52 2.25 -10.85
CA SER A 40 -25.37 3.42 -10.00
C SER A 40 -24.27 4.35 -10.54
N THR A 41 -24.45 5.65 -10.37
CA THR A 41 -23.38 6.63 -10.61
C THR A 41 -22.32 6.53 -9.54
N LEU A 42 -21.06 6.77 -9.91
CA LEU A 42 -19.96 6.88 -8.96
C LEU A 42 -20.11 8.15 -8.12
N ASP A 43 -19.99 8.04 -6.80
CA ASP A 43 -20.00 9.20 -5.90
C ASP A 43 -18.76 10.06 -6.17
N PRO A 44 -18.90 11.38 -6.45
CA PRO A 44 -17.76 12.28 -6.65
C PRO A 44 -16.77 12.31 -5.48
N ALA A 45 -17.21 11.98 -4.26
CA ALA A 45 -16.33 11.88 -3.09
C ALA A 45 -15.48 10.59 -3.09
N GLU A 46 -15.98 9.51 -3.69
CA GLU A 46 -15.25 8.23 -3.82
C GLU A 46 -14.44 8.14 -5.12
N GLU A 47 -14.82 8.92 -6.14
CA GLU A 47 -14.26 8.86 -7.49
C GLU A 47 -12.72 8.88 -7.53
N PRO A 48 -12.01 9.82 -6.85
CA PRO A 48 -10.56 9.85 -6.88
C PRO A 48 -9.93 8.57 -6.34
N PHE A 49 -10.48 8.03 -5.24
CA PHE A 49 -9.98 6.83 -4.59
C PHE A 49 -10.21 5.58 -5.45
N ARG A 50 -11.41 5.43 -6.01
CA ARG A 50 -11.74 4.27 -6.85
C ARG A 50 -10.93 4.24 -8.15
N LEU A 51 -10.76 5.39 -8.82
CA LEU A 51 -9.96 5.48 -10.04
C LEU A 51 -8.48 5.20 -9.77
N ALA A 52 -7.93 5.79 -8.70
CA ALA A 52 -6.54 5.54 -8.30
C ALA A 52 -6.31 4.06 -7.96
N GLY A 53 -7.22 3.42 -7.23
CA GLY A 53 -7.12 2.00 -6.90
C GLY A 53 -7.14 1.09 -8.13
N TYR A 54 -8.02 1.36 -9.10
CA TYR A 54 -8.06 0.63 -10.37
C TYR A 54 -6.76 0.79 -11.17
N LEU A 55 -6.26 2.02 -11.29
CA LEU A 55 -5.00 2.30 -11.99
C LEU A 55 -3.81 1.65 -11.29
N ALA A 56 -3.77 1.65 -9.96
CA ALA A 56 -2.71 1.00 -9.20
C ALA A 56 -2.62 -0.50 -9.50
N GLY A 57 -3.75 -1.21 -9.48
CA GLY A 57 -3.77 -2.64 -9.81
C GLY A 57 -3.33 -2.92 -11.25
N LEU A 58 -3.76 -2.09 -12.20
CA LEU A 58 -3.33 -2.21 -13.59
C LEU A 58 -1.82 -1.96 -13.74
N LEU A 59 -1.29 -0.91 -13.10
CA LEU A 59 0.14 -0.59 -13.15
C LEU A 59 0.98 -1.68 -12.51
N GLU A 60 0.55 -2.25 -11.39
CA GLU A 60 1.23 -3.36 -10.72
C GLU A 60 1.37 -4.58 -11.65
N GLU A 61 0.27 -5.00 -12.29
CA GLU A 61 0.28 -6.11 -13.26
C GLU A 61 1.26 -5.86 -14.42
N ARG A 62 1.26 -4.64 -14.96
CA ARG A 62 2.09 -4.29 -16.14
C ARG A 62 3.56 -4.10 -15.79
N LEU A 63 3.86 -3.50 -14.65
CA LEU A 63 5.23 -3.27 -14.19
C LEU A 63 5.91 -4.57 -13.74
N ALA A 64 5.14 -5.57 -13.25
CA ALA A 64 5.67 -6.89 -12.94
C ALA A 64 6.37 -7.56 -14.14
N GLY A 65 5.93 -7.24 -15.36
CA GLY A 65 6.53 -7.73 -16.62
C GLY A 65 7.72 -6.92 -17.14
N ALA A 66 7.96 -5.71 -16.62
CA ALA A 66 9.08 -4.85 -17.02
C ALA A 66 10.37 -5.20 -16.24
N ASP A 67 11.53 -4.82 -16.79
CA ASP A 67 12.83 -4.89 -16.14
C ASP A 67 13.08 -3.71 -15.18
N ASP A 68 13.94 -3.93 -14.17
CA ASP A 68 14.09 -3.03 -13.02
C ASP A 68 14.47 -1.58 -13.37
N GLY A 69 15.22 -1.37 -14.46
CA GLY A 69 15.59 -0.03 -14.94
C GLY A 69 14.41 0.74 -15.52
N HIS A 70 13.61 0.09 -16.39
CA HIS A 70 12.47 0.73 -17.02
C HIS A 70 11.29 0.98 -16.07
N ARG A 71 11.17 0.23 -14.96
CA ARG A 71 10.09 0.47 -13.99
C ARG A 71 10.13 1.86 -13.37
N ILE A 72 11.33 2.36 -13.06
CA ILE A 72 11.52 3.69 -12.45
C ILE A 72 11.25 4.79 -13.48
N ASP A 73 11.78 4.62 -14.69
CA ASP A 73 11.55 5.56 -15.79
C ASP A 73 10.06 5.67 -16.10
N ILE A 74 9.34 4.54 -16.21
CA ILE A 74 7.88 4.52 -16.41
C ILE A 74 7.15 5.20 -15.25
N ALA A 75 7.56 4.98 -14.00
CA ALA A 75 6.93 5.63 -12.85
C ALA A 75 7.08 7.15 -12.90
N ASN A 76 8.29 7.65 -13.22
CA ASN A 76 8.55 9.08 -13.35
C ASN A 76 7.82 9.70 -14.55
N ASP A 77 7.75 8.99 -15.68
CA ASP A 77 6.97 9.41 -16.85
C ASP A 77 5.47 9.57 -16.52
N ILE A 78 4.91 8.68 -15.68
CA ILE A 78 3.53 8.77 -15.21
C ILE A 78 3.33 9.98 -14.30
N ILE A 79 4.27 10.26 -13.38
CA ILE A 79 4.24 11.45 -12.53
C ILE A 79 4.19 12.71 -13.39
N ASP A 80 5.12 12.82 -14.35
CA ASP A 80 5.20 13.96 -15.26
C ASP A 80 3.94 14.12 -16.10
N PHE A 81 3.37 13.01 -16.60
CA PHE A 81 2.12 13.03 -17.36
C PHE A 81 0.94 13.55 -16.53
N VAL A 82 0.79 13.05 -15.29
CA VAL A 82 -0.28 13.46 -14.39
C VAL A 82 -0.14 14.93 -14.01
N ASP A 83 1.07 15.35 -13.62
CA ASP A 83 1.35 16.74 -13.26
C ASP A 83 1.10 17.67 -14.44
N ALA A 84 1.57 17.34 -15.65
CA ALA A 84 1.31 18.15 -16.84
C ALA A 84 -0.20 18.31 -17.15
N ARG A 85 -1.01 17.28 -16.84
CA ARG A 85 -2.46 17.32 -17.07
C ARG A 85 -3.21 18.08 -15.97
N LEU A 86 -2.67 18.12 -14.76
CA LEU A 86 -3.28 18.72 -13.56
C LEU A 86 -2.67 20.06 -13.15
N ALA A 87 -1.58 20.51 -13.81
CA ALA A 87 -0.78 21.70 -13.52
C ALA A 87 -1.54 23.05 -13.45
N HIS A 88 -2.84 23.08 -13.74
CA HIS A 88 -3.70 24.25 -13.52
C HIS A 88 -4.21 24.40 -12.09
N ARG A 89 -3.84 23.51 -11.16
CA ARG A 89 -4.17 23.64 -9.74
C ARG A 89 -2.90 23.96 -8.98
N ASP A 90 -2.82 25.18 -8.42
CA ASP A 90 -1.74 25.63 -7.55
C ASP A 90 -1.44 24.54 -6.50
N ARG A 91 -0.33 23.81 -6.68
CA ARG A 91 0.24 22.90 -5.68
C ARG A 91 1.26 23.74 -4.90
N PRO A 92 0.95 24.23 -3.69
CA PRO A 92 1.85 25.09 -2.92
C PRO A 92 3.10 24.38 -2.40
N ASP A 93 3.25 23.07 -2.64
CA ASP A 93 4.29 22.21 -2.06
C ASP A 93 4.80 21.21 -3.10
N ALA A 94 5.28 21.71 -4.25
CA ALA A 94 5.91 20.90 -5.29
C ALA A 94 7.25 20.38 -4.78
N THR A 95 7.18 19.30 -4.01
CA THR A 95 8.33 18.43 -3.75
C THR A 95 8.59 17.65 -5.03
N ASP A 96 9.86 17.41 -5.36
CA ASP A 96 10.22 16.54 -6.48
C ASP A 96 9.79 15.10 -6.14
N ASP A 97 8.66 14.67 -6.71
CA ASP A 97 8.05 13.36 -6.48
C ASP A 97 8.77 12.25 -7.27
N HIS A 98 9.79 12.58 -8.09
CA HIS A 98 10.53 11.61 -8.90
C HIS A 98 11.27 10.59 -8.03
N VAL A 99 11.15 9.33 -8.43
CA VAL A 99 11.85 8.21 -7.80
C VAL A 99 13.31 8.21 -8.29
N THR A 100 14.25 8.25 -7.36
CA THR A 100 15.70 8.24 -7.66
C THR A 100 16.34 6.86 -7.45
N GLY A 101 17.45 6.62 -8.16
CA GLY A 101 18.32 5.45 -7.94
C GLY A 101 17.64 4.13 -8.35
N ARG A 102 17.53 3.18 -7.40
CA ARG A 102 16.85 1.88 -7.58
C ARG A 102 15.46 1.83 -6.95
N GLY A 103 14.88 2.98 -6.58
CA GLY A 103 13.63 3.01 -5.82
C GLY A 103 13.79 2.34 -4.46
N GLU A 104 14.85 2.71 -3.72
CA GLU A 104 15.19 2.11 -2.44
C GLU A 104 14.06 2.32 -1.42
N PRO A 105 13.31 1.27 -1.04
CA PRO A 105 12.04 1.45 -0.34
C PRO A 105 12.21 1.80 1.15
N ILE A 106 13.43 1.71 1.70
CA ILE A 106 13.70 1.84 3.13
C ILE A 106 15.00 2.62 3.35
N LEU A 107 14.88 3.83 3.91
CA LEU A 107 15.99 4.66 4.35
C LEU A 107 15.99 4.75 5.88
N GLN A 108 17.15 4.53 6.50
CA GLN A 108 17.35 4.79 7.92
C GLN A 108 18.29 5.97 8.09
N LEU A 109 17.76 7.11 8.54
CA LEU A 109 18.58 8.25 8.94
C LEU A 109 19.10 8.03 10.37
N VAL A 110 20.42 8.09 10.54
CA VAL A 110 21.08 7.82 11.82
C VAL A 110 21.93 9.02 12.20
N GLN A 111 21.65 9.62 13.36
CA GLN A 111 22.51 10.68 13.90
C GLN A 111 23.82 10.07 14.41
N SER A 112 24.94 10.51 13.84
CA SER A 112 26.27 10.20 14.37
C SER A 112 26.64 11.21 15.45
N SER A 113 26.58 10.80 16.72
CA SER A 113 27.05 11.60 17.84
C SER A 113 28.56 11.80 17.74
N GLY A 114 29.03 13.06 17.62
CA GLY A 114 30.44 13.39 17.51
C GLY A 114 31.32 12.95 18.69
N ALA A 115 32.59 12.69 18.38
CA ALA A 115 33.80 12.61 19.22
C ALA A 115 33.86 11.69 20.47
N SER A 116 32.77 11.11 20.98
CA SER A 116 32.82 10.26 22.20
C SER A 116 32.45 8.78 21.97
N GLY A 117 32.14 8.36 20.74
CA GLY A 117 31.83 6.95 20.45
C GLY A 117 30.61 6.39 21.20
N LEU A 118 29.79 7.25 21.80
CA LEU A 118 28.56 6.86 22.48
C LEU A 118 27.52 6.50 21.41
N ALA A 119 27.37 5.18 21.25
CA ALA A 119 26.43 4.43 20.42
C ALA A 119 25.38 5.27 19.70
N SER A 120 25.55 5.40 18.38
CA SER A 120 24.43 5.64 17.48
C SER A 120 23.33 4.61 17.78
N ARG A 121 22.09 5.08 18.00
CA ARG A 121 20.95 4.18 18.20
C ARG A 121 20.67 3.45 16.89
N THR A 122 21.11 2.20 16.79
CA THR A 122 20.68 1.31 15.72
C THR A 122 19.23 0.92 15.96
N ILE A 123 18.31 1.52 15.20
CA ILE A 123 16.91 1.08 15.15
C ILE A 123 16.89 -0.35 14.63
N ARG A 124 16.23 -1.26 15.35
CA ARG A 124 16.05 -2.63 14.87
C ARG A 124 15.15 -2.61 13.64
N ARG A 125 15.61 -3.19 12.54
CA ARG A 125 14.80 -3.28 11.31
C ARG A 125 13.58 -4.19 11.57
N PRO A 126 12.35 -3.73 11.26
CA PRO A 126 11.17 -4.57 11.33
C PRO A 126 11.29 -5.82 10.46
N GLU A 127 10.76 -6.93 10.97
CA GLU A 127 10.71 -8.21 10.25
C GLU A 127 9.66 -8.18 9.13
N VAL A 128 8.57 -7.44 9.34
CA VAL A 128 7.57 -7.11 8.33
C VAL A 128 7.99 -5.82 7.61
N PRO A 129 8.02 -5.77 6.27
CA PRO A 129 8.32 -4.54 5.53
C PRO A 129 7.37 -3.39 5.89
N LEU A 130 7.89 -2.19 6.11
CA LEU A 130 7.11 -1.02 6.55
C LEU A 130 5.98 -0.61 5.59
N GLY A 131 6.12 -0.92 4.29
CA GLY A 131 5.11 -0.61 3.26
C GLY A 131 4.06 -1.70 3.06
N GLN A 132 4.08 -2.77 3.87
CA GLN A 132 3.24 -3.94 3.66
C GLN A 132 2.49 -4.31 4.95
N SER A 133 1.23 -4.73 4.79
CA SER A 133 0.46 -5.36 5.87
C SER A 133 0.71 -6.86 5.86
N ASP A 134 0.88 -7.46 7.04
CA ASP A 134 1.07 -8.91 7.20
C ASP A 134 0.12 -9.50 8.25
N LEU A 135 -0.32 -10.73 8.04
CA LEU A 135 -1.18 -11.48 8.96
C LEU A 135 -0.35 -12.56 9.65
N LEU A 136 0.11 -12.26 10.87
CA LEU A 136 0.93 -13.19 11.65
C LEU A 136 0.05 -14.15 12.46
N ILE A 137 0.16 -15.45 12.17
CA ILE A 137 -0.52 -16.52 12.91
C ILE A 137 0.45 -17.35 13.76
N ASN A 138 1.71 -16.95 13.84
CA ASN A 138 2.82 -17.68 14.46
C ASN A 138 3.01 -19.07 13.86
N GLY A 139 2.87 -19.17 12.53
CA GLY A 139 3.15 -20.37 11.75
C GLY A 139 4.63 -20.76 11.81
N ARG A 140 4.94 -22.00 11.43
CA ARG A 140 6.33 -22.45 11.31
C ARG A 140 7.01 -21.70 10.16
N GLY A 141 8.05 -20.95 10.47
CA GLY A 141 8.77 -20.12 9.49
C GLY A 141 8.25 -18.69 9.38
N GLU A 142 7.19 -18.32 10.11
CA GLU A 142 6.75 -16.94 10.23
C GLU A 142 7.55 -16.18 11.28
N PRO A 143 7.69 -14.85 11.13
CA PRO A 143 8.13 -13.97 12.21
C PRO A 143 7.27 -14.17 13.47
N ASN A 144 7.91 -14.20 14.62
CA ASN A 144 7.17 -14.26 15.88
C ASN A 144 6.45 -12.93 16.12
N LEU A 145 5.14 -12.95 16.36
CA LEU A 145 4.32 -11.76 16.52
C LEU A 145 4.90 -10.76 17.55
N ILE A 146 5.34 -11.24 18.72
CA ILE A 146 5.86 -10.36 19.77
C ILE A 146 7.18 -9.72 19.34
N ARG A 147 8.05 -10.48 18.64
CA ARG A 147 9.32 -9.98 18.13
C ARG A 147 9.10 -8.95 17.02
N SER A 148 8.19 -9.21 16.09
CA SER A 148 7.80 -8.28 15.03
C SER A 148 7.29 -6.97 15.63
N LEU A 149 6.31 -7.04 16.56
CA LEU A 149 5.79 -5.86 17.26
C LEU A 149 6.90 -5.09 17.98
N ALA A 150 7.83 -5.77 18.66
CA ALA A 150 8.93 -5.10 19.36
C ALA A 150 9.86 -4.33 18.41
N SER A 151 10.11 -4.86 17.21
CA SER A 151 10.90 -4.16 16.18
C SER A 151 10.13 -3.00 15.54
N GLU A 152 8.84 -3.17 15.27
CA GLU A 152 7.97 -2.11 14.74
C GLU A 152 7.84 -0.95 15.73
N ILE A 153 7.54 -1.24 17.01
CA ILE A 153 7.45 -0.24 18.09
C ILE A 153 8.77 0.53 18.27
N ASP A 154 9.91 -0.14 18.13
CA ASP A 154 11.23 0.51 18.25
C ASP A 154 11.52 1.48 17.10
N SER A 155 10.96 1.20 15.92
CA SER A 155 11.09 2.03 14.72
C SER A 155 10.05 3.15 14.59
N ALA A 156 8.93 3.06 15.31
CA ALA A 156 7.79 3.96 15.14
C ALA A 156 7.88 5.26 15.96
N ASP A 157 7.43 6.37 15.38
CA ASP A 157 7.16 7.62 16.10
C ASP A 157 5.69 7.72 16.54
N THR A 158 4.82 6.90 15.97
CA THR A 158 3.40 6.80 16.35
C THR A 158 2.95 5.34 16.31
N ILE A 159 2.27 4.89 17.36
CA ILE A 159 1.81 3.52 17.54
C ILE A 159 0.29 3.55 17.65
N ARG A 160 -0.42 3.07 16.63
CA ARG A 160 -1.89 2.95 16.68
C ARG A 160 -2.28 1.49 16.81
N ILE A 161 -3.05 1.17 17.85
CA ILE A 161 -3.50 -0.19 18.12
C ILE A 161 -5.02 -0.24 17.91
N ILE A 162 -5.45 -0.92 16.85
CA ILE A 162 -6.87 -1.22 16.61
C ILE A 162 -7.07 -2.68 16.99
N VAL A 163 -7.78 -2.92 18.10
CA VAL A 163 -8.00 -4.27 18.61
C VAL A 163 -9.41 -4.42 19.15
N SER A 164 -10.11 -5.47 18.74
CA SER A 164 -11.43 -5.81 19.25
C SER A 164 -11.35 -6.43 20.64
N PHE A 165 -10.41 -7.35 20.87
CA PHE A 165 -10.15 -8.00 22.15
C PHE A 165 -8.67 -8.35 22.31
N ILE A 166 -8.10 -8.06 23.49
CA ILE A 166 -6.72 -8.44 23.85
C ILE A 166 -6.70 -9.09 25.24
N LYS A 167 -5.93 -10.17 25.40
CA LYS A 167 -5.68 -10.77 26.71
C LYS A 167 -4.63 -9.93 27.46
N TRP A 168 -4.84 -9.70 28.75
CA TRP A 168 -3.86 -9.02 29.62
C TRP A 168 -2.47 -9.66 29.52
N SER A 169 -2.43 -11.01 29.49
CA SER A 169 -1.18 -11.76 29.36
C SER A 169 -0.43 -11.49 28.05
N GLY A 170 -1.12 -11.09 26.98
CA GLY A 170 -0.49 -10.66 25.73
C GLY A 170 -0.01 -9.21 25.79
N LEU A 171 -0.82 -8.32 26.38
CA LEU A 171 -0.48 -6.89 26.51
C LEU A 171 0.78 -6.67 27.34
N VAL A 172 0.95 -7.42 28.45
CA VAL A 172 2.13 -7.32 29.32
C VAL A 172 3.44 -7.61 28.58
N LEU A 173 3.40 -8.41 27.51
CA LEU A 173 4.60 -8.75 26.74
C LEU A 173 5.13 -7.56 25.90
N ILE A 174 4.24 -6.67 25.44
CA ILE A 174 4.59 -5.53 24.57
C ILE A 174 4.69 -4.21 25.33
N LEU A 175 4.14 -4.14 26.55
CA LEU A 175 4.12 -2.92 27.37
C LEU A 175 5.53 -2.32 27.59
N PRO A 176 6.59 -3.11 27.86
CA PRO A 176 7.94 -2.56 28.03
C PRO A 176 8.47 -1.86 26.77
N ASP A 177 8.11 -2.36 25.58
CA ASP A 177 8.48 -1.74 24.30
C ASP A 177 7.73 -0.43 24.10
N ILE A 178 6.42 -0.40 24.41
CA ILE A 178 5.58 0.79 24.35
C ILE A 178 6.11 1.88 25.30
N GLU A 179 6.43 1.53 26.55
CA GLU A 179 7.00 2.46 27.52
C GLU A 179 8.35 3.03 27.07
N ARG A 180 9.19 2.21 26.40
CA ARG A 180 10.43 2.68 25.79
C ARG A 180 10.16 3.66 24.65
N ALA A 181 9.17 3.39 23.80
CA ALA A 181 8.79 4.28 22.72
C ALA A 181 8.24 5.63 23.25
N ILE A 182 7.39 5.60 24.27
CA ILE A 182 6.88 6.83 24.91
C ILE A 182 8.03 7.65 25.52
N ARG A 183 8.99 7.01 26.21
CA ARG A 183 10.18 7.70 26.73
C ARG A 183 11.05 8.33 25.64
N ARG A 184 11.02 7.80 24.42
CA ARG A 184 11.69 8.37 23.24
C ARG A 184 10.91 9.56 22.66
N GLY A 185 9.64 9.72 23.02
CA GLY A 185 8.75 10.76 22.50
C GLY A 185 7.73 10.24 21.47
N ALA A 186 7.59 8.92 21.30
CA ALA A 186 6.57 8.36 20.42
C ALA A 186 5.16 8.58 21.00
N HIS A 187 4.20 8.77 20.10
CA HIS A 187 2.78 8.87 20.44
C HIS A 187 2.11 7.49 20.38
N VAL A 188 1.21 7.21 21.31
CA VAL A 188 0.39 5.99 21.36
C VAL A 188 -1.08 6.39 21.41
#